data_AF-A0A944Q6S3-F1
#
_entry.id   AF-A0A944Q6S3-F1
#
_cell.length_a   1.000
_cell.length_b   1.000
_cell.length_c   1.000
_cell.angle_alpha   90.00
_cell.angle_beta   90.00
_cell.angle_gamma   90.00
#
_symmetry.space_group_name_H-M   'P 1'
#
loop_
_entity.id
_entity.type
_entity.pdbx_description
1 polymer ?
#
loop_
_entity_poly.entity_id
_entity_poly.type
_entity_poly.pdbx_seq_one_letter_code
_entity_poly.pdbx_strand_id
1 'polypeptide(L)'
;MRVADDDDDALADRAFEAGMAAGLDPQEETGRTGETAVTHVSSPWNHRLCTTCGQSFRRGDPVRVGDGGAAGSGVAPDDVAHLDPALVCAAGPGEEPEGPGGHSTDSTASTEFAAGVLATWPPVDGVPVAPLTADDWQVARPAVHGARPPRCLYCAHTFRAGEHVVLCPCSPASPACGAAVHRDPAAGLVCWESWRPEGRLKICPVKLVAVRE
;
A
#
# COMPACT_ATOMS: atom_id res chain seq x y z
N MET A 1 0.77 -52.80 -3.29
CA MET A 1 0.92 -51.60 -4.13
C MET A 1 -0.29 -50.72 -3.86
N ARG A 2 -0.17 -49.81 -2.88
CA ARG A 2 -1.16 -48.78 -2.52
C ARG A 2 -0.41 -47.46 -2.63
N VAL A 3 -0.75 -46.65 -3.63
CA VAL A 3 -0.15 -45.34 -3.93
C VAL A 3 -1.29 -44.38 -4.35
N ALA A 4 -2.50 -44.58 -3.85
CA ALA A 4 -3.69 -43.84 -4.29
C ALA A 4 -4.30 -42.98 -3.18
N ASP A 5 -3.84 -43.11 -1.93
CA ASP A 5 -4.45 -42.40 -0.79
C ASP A 5 -3.81 -41.00 -0.57
N ASP A 6 -2.57 -40.76 -1.03
CA ASP A 6 -1.84 -39.51 -0.76
C ASP A 6 -2.32 -38.31 -1.60
N ASP A 7 -2.87 -38.55 -2.80
CA ASP A 7 -3.30 -37.48 -3.71
C ASP A 7 -4.66 -36.88 -3.30
N ASP A 8 -5.55 -37.69 -2.72
CA ASP A 8 -6.88 -37.26 -2.27
C ASP A 8 -6.80 -36.38 -1.01
N ASP A 9 -5.91 -36.72 -0.07
CA ASP A 9 -5.64 -35.92 1.13
C ASP A 9 -5.05 -34.55 0.76
N ALA A 10 -4.09 -34.51 -0.19
CA ALA A 10 -3.51 -33.26 -0.67
C ALA A 10 -4.53 -32.35 -1.38
N LEU A 11 -5.52 -32.94 -2.06
CA LEU A 11 -6.60 -32.18 -2.69
C LEU A 11 -7.57 -31.61 -1.64
N ALA A 12 -7.92 -32.41 -0.62
CA ALA A 12 -8.79 -31.98 0.47
C ALA A 12 -8.17 -30.84 1.30
N ASP A 13 -6.87 -30.93 1.62
CA ASP A 13 -6.14 -29.89 2.34
C ASP A 13 -6.14 -28.56 1.57
N ARG A 14 -5.88 -28.60 0.25
CA ARG A 14 -5.94 -27.40 -0.60
C ARG A 14 -7.33 -26.79 -0.66
N ALA A 15 -8.37 -27.62 -0.78
CA ALA A 15 -9.75 -27.14 -0.78
C ALA A 15 -10.13 -26.47 0.54
N PHE A 16 -9.66 -27.02 1.67
CA PHE A 16 -9.87 -26.43 2.99
C PHE A 16 -9.12 -25.11 3.15
N GLU A 17 -7.84 -25.04 2.76
CA GLU A 17 -7.04 -23.81 2.78
C GLU A 17 -7.68 -22.71 1.94
N ALA A 18 -8.16 -23.03 0.74
CA ALA A 18 -8.90 -22.07 -0.08
C ALA A 18 -10.22 -21.62 0.56
N GLY A 19 -10.98 -22.52 1.17
CA GLY A 19 -12.19 -22.18 1.91
C GLY A 19 -11.91 -21.22 3.07
N MET A 20 -10.83 -21.46 3.82
CA MET A 20 -10.37 -20.56 4.88
C MET A 20 -9.94 -19.19 4.33
N ALA A 21 -9.16 -19.18 3.25
CA ALA A 21 -8.72 -17.94 2.61
C ALA A 21 -9.90 -17.09 2.13
N ALA A 22 -10.87 -17.71 1.45
CA ALA A 22 -12.11 -17.07 1.01
C ALA A 22 -12.97 -16.57 2.19
N GLY A 23 -13.00 -17.32 3.30
CA GLY A 23 -13.69 -16.90 4.52
C GLY A 23 -13.02 -15.71 5.23
N LEU A 24 -11.68 -15.62 5.16
CA LEU A 24 -10.92 -14.52 5.77
C LEU A 24 -11.02 -13.24 4.95
N ASP A 25 -11.04 -13.33 3.63
CA ASP A 25 -11.18 -12.18 2.72
C ASP A 25 -12.38 -12.39 1.77
N PRO A 26 -13.62 -12.16 2.27
CA PRO A 26 -14.79 -12.29 1.43
C PRO A 26 -14.82 -11.16 0.41
N GLN A 27 -14.65 -11.52 -0.86
CA GLN A 27 -14.83 -10.62 -1.99
C GLN A 27 -16.08 -11.09 -2.74
N GLU A 28 -16.98 -10.18 -3.07
CA GLU A 28 -18.29 -10.53 -3.67
C GLU A 28 -18.17 -11.21 -5.04
N GLU A 29 -17.02 -11.08 -5.71
CA GLU A 29 -16.84 -11.56 -7.08
C GLU A 29 -15.62 -12.45 -7.30
N THR A 30 -14.63 -12.57 -6.40
CA THR A 30 -13.39 -13.32 -6.69
C THR A 30 -13.64 -14.80 -6.95
N GLY A 31 -13.57 -15.18 -8.23
CA GLY A 31 -13.76 -16.55 -8.69
C GLY A 31 -13.57 -16.75 -10.19
N ARG A 32 -13.39 -15.68 -10.97
CA ARG A 32 -13.00 -15.75 -12.38
C ARG A 32 -11.72 -14.95 -12.64
N THR A 33 -10.89 -15.53 -13.47
CA THR A 33 -9.72 -14.94 -14.12
C THR A 33 -9.92 -13.47 -14.52
N GLY A 34 -8.99 -12.60 -14.12
CA GLY A 34 -8.97 -11.19 -14.54
C GLY A 34 -9.91 -10.26 -13.78
N GLU A 35 -10.53 -10.73 -12.70
CA GLU A 35 -11.44 -9.93 -11.90
C GLU A 35 -10.73 -8.84 -11.09
N THR A 36 -11.45 -7.74 -10.93
CA THR A 36 -11.08 -6.63 -10.06
C THR A 36 -11.49 -6.96 -8.63
N ALA A 37 -10.59 -6.73 -7.69
CA ALA A 37 -10.84 -6.88 -6.26
C ALA A 37 -10.45 -5.59 -5.53
N VAL A 38 -10.81 -5.50 -4.25
CA VAL A 38 -10.37 -4.42 -3.37
C VAL A 38 -9.54 -5.02 -2.24
N THR A 39 -8.38 -4.43 -1.98
CA THR A 39 -7.55 -4.88 -0.86
C THR A 39 -8.27 -4.61 0.47
N HIS A 40 -8.46 -5.65 1.27
CA HIS A 40 -8.92 -5.60 2.65
C HIS A 40 -7.76 -5.83 3.63
N VAL A 41 -8.05 -5.67 4.93
CA VAL A 41 -7.06 -5.94 5.98
C VAL A 41 -6.66 -7.42 6.00
N SER A 42 -7.61 -8.30 5.67
CA SER A 42 -7.44 -9.75 5.59
C SER A 42 -6.90 -10.25 4.25
N SER A 43 -6.80 -9.38 3.24
CA SER A 43 -6.27 -9.80 1.94
C SER A 43 -4.82 -10.30 2.07
N PRO A 44 -4.48 -11.44 1.46
CA PRO A 44 -3.14 -12.05 1.61
C PRO A 44 -2.01 -11.17 1.03
N TRP A 45 -2.34 -10.27 0.09
CA TRP A 45 -1.42 -9.31 -0.48
C TRP A 45 -1.29 -8.00 0.32
N ASN A 46 -2.11 -7.77 1.36
CA ASN A 46 -1.98 -6.57 2.20
C ASN A 46 -0.54 -6.47 2.79
N HIS A 47 0.06 -5.28 2.75
CA HIS A 47 1.47 -4.99 3.09
C HIS A 47 2.55 -5.62 2.18
N ARG A 48 2.19 -6.49 1.22
CA ARG A 48 3.11 -6.99 0.20
C ARG A 48 3.40 -5.90 -0.83
N LEU A 49 4.53 -6.02 -1.51
CA LEU A 49 4.86 -5.12 -2.62
C LEU A 49 4.31 -5.68 -3.91
N CYS A 50 3.67 -4.82 -4.70
CA CYS A 50 3.38 -5.12 -6.08
C CYS A 50 4.70 -5.22 -6.86
N THR A 51 4.90 -6.33 -7.56
CA THR A 51 6.11 -6.59 -8.35
C THR A 51 6.23 -5.65 -9.56
N THR A 52 5.11 -5.11 -10.06
CA THR A 52 5.09 -4.20 -11.19
C THR A 52 5.47 -2.76 -10.83
N CYS A 53 4.84 -2.15 -9.81
CA CYS A 53 5.11 -0.74 -9.45
C CYS A 53 6.01 -0.55 -8.22
N GLY A 54 6.28 -1.61 -7.44
CA GLY A 54 7.06 -1.53 -6.20
C GLY A 54 6.31 -0.90 -5.01
N GLN A 55 5.05 -0.49 -5.18
CA GLN A 55 4.21 0.04 -4.09
C GLN A 55 3.62 -1.11 -3.26
N SER A 56 3.41 -0.86 -1.97
CA SER A 56 2.69 -1.80 -1.11
C SER A 56 1.18 -1.73 -1.35
N PHE A 57 0.51 -2.87 -1.33
CA PHE A 57 -0.95 -2.92 -1.26
C PHE A 57 -1.46 -2.49 0.12
N ARG A 58 -2.54 -1.72 0.13
CA ARG A 58 -3.17 -1.13 1.31
C ARG A 58 -4.69 -1.25 1.21
N ARG A 59 -5.36 -1.18 2.35
CA ARG A 59 -6.83 -1.25 2.38
C ARG A 59 -7.47 -0.21 1.45
N GLY A 60 -8.41 -0.66 0.62
CA GLY A 60 -9.12 0.18 -0.33
C GLY A 60 -8.46 0.27 -1.70
N ASP A 61 -7.24 -0.26 -1.88
CA ASP A 61 -6.61 -0.29 -3.19
C ASP A 61 -7.39 -1.20 -4.15
N PRO A 62 -7.83 -0.69 -5.31
CA PRO A 62 -8.35 -1.53 -6.37
C PRO A 62 -7.18 -2.31 -6.99
N VAL A 63 -7.37 -3.62 -7.17
CA VAL A 63 -6.34 -4.52 -7.69
C VAL A 63 -6.93 -5.45 -8.74
N ARG A 64 -6.08 -5.89 -9.66
CA ARG A 64 -6.34 -7.03 -10.53
C ARG A 64 -5.64 -8.24 -9.95
N VAL A 65 -6.38 -9.34 -9.80
CA VAL A 65 -5.83 -10.62 -9.36
C VAL A 65 -5.64 -11.52 -10.58
N GLY A 66 -4.42 -11.98 -10.80
CA GLY A 66 -4.03 -12.86 -11.89
C GLY A 66 -4.35 -14.34 -11.63
N ASP A 67 -4.13 -15.17 -12.66
CA ASP A 67 -4.52 -16.58 -12.72
C ASP A 67 -3.63 -17.55 -11.93
N GLY A 68 -2.90 -17.03 -10.95
CA GLY A 68 -1.83 -17.68 -10.20
C GLY A 68 -2.25 -18.81 -9.25
N GLY A 69 -3.19 -19.65 -9.67
CA GLY A 69 -3.63 -20.83 -8.96
C GLY A 69 -5.04 -21.22 -9.37
N ALA A 70 -5.21 -22.42 -9.98
CA ALA A 70 -6.51 -23.04 -10.13
C ALA A 70 -7.31 -22.91 -8.83
N ALA A 71 -8.60 -22.57 -8.93
CA ALA A 71 -9.54 -22.40 -7.81
C ALA A 71 -9.22 -23.36 -6.65
N GLY A 72 -8.55 -22.87 -5.61
CA GLY A 72 -8.00 -23.74 -4.57
C GLY A 72 -6.58 -23.42 -4.09
N SER A 73 -5.72 -22.88 -4.96
CA SER A 73 -4.36 -22.50 -4.56
C SER A 73 -4.32 -21.00 -4.31
N GLY A 74 -4.14 -20.58 -3.06
CA GLY A 74 -4.21 -19.17 -2.66
C GLY A 74 -3.43 -18.22 -3.59
N VAL A 75 -3.96 -17.01 -3.77
CA VAL A 75 -3.39 -15.99 -4.66
C VAL A 75 -1.96 -15.67 -4.24
N ALA A 76 -0.99 -15.97 -5.11
CA ALA A 76 0.38 -15.55 -4.87
C ALA A 76 0.47 -14.02 -4.99
N PRO A 77 1.23 -13.34 -4.10
CA PRO A 77 1.39 -11.88 -4.15
C PRO A 77 1.92 -11.36 -5.49
N ASP A 78 2.67 -12.20 -6.21
CA ASP A 78 3.29 -11.86 -7.49
C ASP A 78 2.27 -11.77 -8.63
N ASP A 79 1.06 -12.30 -8.43
CA ASP A 79 -0.04 -12.28 -9.39
C ASP A 79 -1.04 -11.14 -9.13
N VAL A 80 -0.77 -10.25 -8.18
CA VAL A 80 -1.63 -9.10 -7.88
C VAL A 80 -1.00 -7.82 -8.42
N ALA A 81 -1.79 -6.98 -9.08
CA ALA A 81 -1.36 -5.67 -9.59
C ALA A 81 -2.34 -4.58 -9.19
N HIS A 82 -1.86 -3.37 -8.90
CA HIS A 82 -2.75 -2.23 -8.65
C HIS A 82 -3.50 -1.81 -9.93
N LEU A 83 -4.72 -1.33 -9.76
CA LEU A 83 -5.50 -0.66 -10.80
C LEU A 83 -5.58 0.86 -10.61
N ASP A 84 -4.79 1.40 -9.68
CA ASP A 84 -4.69 2.83 -9.43
C ASP A 84 -4.03 3.52 -10.65
N PRO A 85 -4.71 4.45 -11.33
CA PRO A 85 -4.18 5.14 -12.52
C PRO A 85 -2.99 6.05 -12.21
N ALA A 86 -2.77 6.41 -10.94
CA ALA A 86 -1.56 7.13 -10.52
C ALA A 86 -0.32 6.20 -10.47
N LEU A 87 -0.50 4.88 -10.59
CA LEU A 87 0.56 3.88 -10.54
C LEU A 87 0.80 3.25 -11.91
N VAL A 88 2.06 2.88 -12.15
CA VAL A 88 2.52 2.27 -13.42
C VAL A 88 1.79 0.95 -13.76
N CYS A 89 1.21 0.27 -12.77
CA CYS A 89 0.49 -1.00 -12.96
C CYS A 89 -0.74 -0.91 -13.86
N ALA A 90 -1.41 0.24 -13.89
CA ALA A 90 -2.65 0.42 -14.64
C ALA A 90 -2.42 0.57 -16.15
N ALA A 91 -1.19 0.86 -16.57
CA ALA A 91 -0.79 0.82 -17.98
C ALA A 91 -0.40 -0.63 -18.31
N GLY A 92 -1.27 -1.37 -19.00
CA GLY A 92 -0.93 -2.70 -19.52
C GLY A 92 0.32 -2.66 -20.42
N PRO A 93 1.05 -3.78 -20.58
CA PRO A 93 2.17 -3.83 -21.51
C PRO A 93 1.66 -3.64 -22.95
N GLY A 94 1.86 -2.43 -23.49
CA GLY A 94 1.51 -2.09 -24.87
C GLY A 94 0.17 -1.35 -25.06
N GLU A 95 -0.55 -1.06 -23.98
CA GLU A 95 -1.66 -0.11 -24.03
C GLU A 95 -1.09 1.30 -23.82
N GLU A 96 -1.14 2.13 -24.87
CA GLU A 96 -1.08 3.58 -24.65
C GLU A 96 -2.21 3.94 -23.68
N PRO A 97 -2.00 4.86 -22.72
CA PRO A 97 -3.02 5.24 -21.77
C PRO A 97 -4.23 5.74 -22.57
N GLU A 98 -5.26 4.90 -22.70
CA GLU A 98 -6.53 5.34 -23.21
C GLU A 98 -6.96 6.49 -22.30
N GLY A 99 -7.24 7.64 -22.92
CA GLY A 99 -7.55 8.88 -22.22
C GLY A 99 -8.64 8.68 -21.15
N PRO A 100 -8.76 9.64 -20.21
CA PRO A 100 -9.43 9.46 -18.92
C PRO A 100 -10.87 8.96 -19.07
N GLY A 101 -11.02 7.64 -19.06
CA GLY A 101 -12.26 6.95 -19.37
C GLY A 101 -12.60 6.03 -18.21
N GLY A 102 -13.53 6.49 -17.38
CA GLY A 102 -14.20 5.63 -16.41
C GLY A 102 -13.61 5.70 -15.00
N HIS A 103 -13.72 6.86 -14.36
CA HIS A 103 -14.30 7.11 -13.03
C HIS A 103 -14.02 8.59 -12.73
N SER A 104 -14.73 9.47 -13.44
CA SER A 104 -14.75 10.90 -13.13
C SER A 104 -15.60 11.09 -11.87
N THR A 105 -15.04 10.76 -10.71
CA THR A 105 -15.30 11.60 -9.55
C THR A 105 -14.62 12.92 -9.87
N ASP A 106 -15.41 13.98 -9.97
CA ASP A 106 -14.97 15.35 -10.23
C ASP A 106 -13.66 15.62 -9.47
N SER A 107 -12.51 15.61 -10.16
CA SER A 107 -11.20 15.60 -9.51
C SER A 107 -10.98 16.88 -8.70
N THR A 108 -11.71 17.94 -9.07
CA THR A 108 -11.83 19.18 -8.30
C THR A 108 -12.54 18.94 -6.97
N ALA A 109 -13.69 18.26 -6.95
CA ALA A 109 -14.41 17.97 -5.69
C ALA A 109 -13.60 17.09 -4.74
N SER A 110 -12.90 16.06 -5.24
CA SER A 110 -12.02 15.23 -4.41
C SER A 110 -10.84 16.02 -3.85
N THR A 111 -10.25 16.90 -4.66
CA THR A 111 -9.14 17.78 -4.25
C THR A 111 -9.59 18.81 -3.21
N GLU A 112 -10.74 19.44 -3.43
CA GLU A 112 -11.36 20.39 -2.50
C GLU A 112 -11.73 19.72 -1.17
N PHE A 113 -12.30 18.51 -1.23
CA PHE A 113 -12.58 17.73 -0.04
C PHE A 113 -11.31 17.42 0.74
N ALA A 114 -10.25 16.92 0.07
CA ALA A 114 -8.97 16.63 0.69
C ALA A 114 -8.36 17.88 1.34
N ALA A 115 -8.39 19.02 0.65
CA ALA A 115 -7.96 20.30 1.18
C ALA A 115 -8.77 20.73 2.42
N GLY A 116 -10.09 20.53 2.39
CA GLY A 116 -10.98 20.80 3.53
C GLY A 116 -10.67 19.92 4.74
N VAL A 117 -10.39 18.63 4.54
CA VAL A 117 -9.96 17.71 5.61
C VAL A 117 -8.63 18.15 6.20
N LEU A 118 -7.64 18.50 5.37
CA LEU A 118 -6.34 18.98 5.83
C LEU A 118 -6.44 20.32 6.59
N ALA A 119 -7.32 21.22 6.17
CA ALA A 119 -7.55 22.50 6.82
C ALA A 119 -8.26 22.37 8.19
N THR A 120 -9.20 21.44 8.31
CA THR A 120 -9.96 21.20 9.55
C THR A 120 -9.24 20.29 10.54
N TRP A 121 -8.26 19.54 10.06
CA TRP A 121 -7.38 18.71 10.88
C TRP A 121 -5.94 19.17 10.68
N PRO A 122 -5.51 20.26 11.34
CA PRO A 122 -4.12 20.71 11.27
C PRO A 122 -3.18 19.74 12.02
N PRO A 123 -1.88 19.72 11.68
CA PRO A 123 -0.90 18.99 12.47
C PRO A 123 -0.77 19.60 13.87
N VAL A 124 -0.30 18.79 14.83
CA VAL A 124 0.08 19.28 16.16
C VAL A 124 1.20 20.32 16.00
N ASP A 125 1.14 21.39 16.81
CA ASP A 125 2.10 22.49 16.77
C ASP A 125 3.56 22.01 16.73
N GLY A 126 4.33 22.56 15.78
CA GLY A 126 5.75 22.28 15.61
C GLY A 126 6.07 20.99 14.84
N VAL A 127 5.08 20.24 14.37
CA VAL A 127 5.29 19.06 13.52
C VAL A 127 5.28 19.47 12.04
N PRO A 128 6.42 19.41 11.32
CA PRO A 128 6.46 19.70 9.90
C PRO A 128 5.77 18.58 9.11
N VAL A 129 4.78 18.93 8.30
CA VAL A 129 4.14 18.04 7.33
C VAL A 129 4.53 18.49 5.93
N ALA A 130 5.00 17.57 5.10
CA ALA A 130 5.38 17.82 3.72
C ALA A 130 4.53 16.94 2.79
N PRO A 131 3.97 17.50 1.69
CA PRO A 131 3.44 16.70 0.60
C PRO A 131 4.61 16.08 -0.17
N LEU A 132 4.47 14.81 -0.56
CA LEU A 132 5.44 14.13 -1.43
C LEU A 132 5.12 14.37 -2.89
N THR A 133 6.17 14.56 -3.69
CA THR A 133 6.16 14.60 -5.15
C THR A 133 6.70 13.29 -5.71
N ALA A 134 6.47 13.01 -6.99
CA ALA A 134 7.03 11.81 -7.63
C ALA A 134 8.58 11.79 -7.63
N ASP A 135 9.22 12.96 -7.51
CA ASP A 135 10.66 13.12 -7.49
C ASP A 135 11.28 12.86 -6.10
N ASP A 136 10.47 12.91 -5.05
CA ASP A 136 10.94 12.64 -3.69
C ASP A 136 11.41 11.19 -3.56
N TRP A 137 12.60 11.01 -2.97
CA TRP A 137 13.23 9.69 -2.89
C TRP A 137 12.46 8.72 -1.99
N GLN A 138 11.60 9.24 -1.10
CA GLN A 138 10.71 8.45 -0.24
C GLN A 138 9.62 7.71 -1.04
N VAL A 139 9.23 8.25 -2.20
CA VAL A 139 8.21 7.62 -3.05
C VAL A 139 8.80 6.36 -3.66
N ALA A 140 8.14 5.23 -3.42
CA ALA A 140 8.62 3.94 -3.91
C ALA A 140 8.56 3.90 -5.44
N ARG A 141 9.63 3.36 -6.03
CA ARG A 141 9.79 3.17 -7.47
C ARG A 141 9.81 1.66 -7.76
N PRO A 142 9.45 1.24 -8.99
CA PRO A 142 9.66 -0.14 -9.42
C PRO A 142 11.09 -0.56 -9.08
N ALA A 143 11.24 -1.74 -8.46
CA ALA A 143 12.47 -2.11 -7.80
C ALA A 143 13.66 -2.10 -8.78
N VAL A 144 14.62 -1.21 -8.54
CA VAL A 144 15.98 -1.39 -9.04
C VAL A 144 16.61 -2.49 -8.18
N HIS A 145 17.08 -3.56 -8.79
CA HIS A 145 17.52 -4.79 -8.11
C HIS A 145 18.31 -4.51 -6.81
N GLY A 146 17.77 -4.98 -5.67
CA GLY A 146 18.43 -5.02 -4.37
C GLY A 146 18.09 -3.90 -3.38
N ALA A 147 17.47 -2.79 -3.79
CA ALA A 147 17.08 -1.71 -2.88
C ALA A 147 15.68 -1.95 -2.30
N ARG A 148 15.54 -1.93 -0.97
CA ARG A 148 14.23 -1.95 -0.31
C ARG A 148 13.60 -0.54 -0.43
N PRO A 149 12.34 -0.41 -0.90
CA PRO A 149 11.72 0.91 -0.99
C PRO A 149 11.55 1.53 0.40
N PRO A 150 11.63 2.86 0.51
CA PRO A 150 11.30 3.56 1.75
C PRO A 150 9.84 3.28 2.15
N ARG A 151 9.63 3.17 3.47
CA ARG A 151 8.34 2.80 4.06
C ARG A 151 8.08 3.62 5.30
N CYS A 152 6.79 3.82 5.57
CA CYS A 152 6.32 4.40 6.82
C CYS A 152 6.83 3.59 8.01
N LEU A 153 7.45 4.26 8.98
CA LEU A 153 7.98 3.59 10.18
C LEU A 153 6.89 2.96 11.06
N TYR A 154 5.65 3.41 10.92
CA TYR A 154 4.53 2.94 11.73
C TYR A 154 3.77 1.79 11.05
N CYS A 155 3.23 2.00 9.85
CA CYS A 155 2.40 1.01 9.16
C CYS A 155 3.15 0.14 8.14
N ALA A 156 4.44 0.38 7.91
CA ALA A 156 5.29 -0.35 6.97
C ALA A 156 4.85 -0.35 5.48
N HIS A 157 3.81 0.42 5.13
CA HIS A 157 3.46 0.71 3.74
C HIS A 157 4.46 1.67 3.09
N THR A 158 4.65 1.55 1.78
CA THR A 158 5.44 2.49 0.97
C THR A 158 4.77 3.87 0.92
N PHE A 159 5.40 4.86 0.30
CA PHE A 159 4.79 6.18 0.06
C PHE A 159 4.44 6.38 -1.42
N ARG A 160 3.35 7.10 -1.69
CA ARG A 160 2.89 7.54 -3.02
C ARG A 160 3.06 9.05 -3.17
N ALA A 161 3.14 9.52 -4.42
CA ALA A 161 3.11 10.95 -4.71
C ALA A 161 1.74 11.54 -4.31
N GLY A 162 1.75 12.78 -3.84
CA GLY A 162 0.59 13.48 -3.30
C GLY A 162 0.34 13.23 -1.81
N GLU A 163 0.92 12.18 -1.23
CA GLU A 163 0.72 11.86 0.18
C GLU A 163 1.43 12.85 1.10
N HIS A 164 0.78 13.18 2.20
CA HIS A 164 1.35 14.01 3.25
C HIS A 164 2.08 13.16 4.29
N VAL A 165 3.30 13.57 4.65
CA VAL A 165 4.14 12.84 5.60
C VAL A 165 4.82 13.77 6.60
N VAL A 166 5.16 13.21 7.76
CA VAL A 166 6.13 13.81 8.67
C VAL A 166 7.49 13.19 8.39
N LEU A 167 8.42 14.01 7.89
CA LEU A 167 9.82 13.62 7.72
C LEU A 167 10.55 13.75 9.07
N CYS A 168 11.41 12.79 9.42
CA CYS A 168 12.17 12.95 10.67
C CYS A 168 12.97 14.26 10.65
N PRO A 169 12.80 15.15 11.64
CA PRO A 169 13.54 16.41 11.69
C PRO A 169 15.03 16.21 11.97
N CYS A 170 15.41 14.99 12.35
CA CYS A 170 16.72 14.66 12.86
C CYS A 170 17.86 14.75 11.80
N SER A 171 17.54 14.65 10.49
CA SER A 171 18.42 15.05 9.36
C SER A 171 17.66 14.93 8.02
N PRO A 172 16.83 15.92 7.63
CA PRO A 172 15.92 15.80 6.49
C PRO A 172 16.64 15.63 5.13
N ALA A 173 17.88 16.11 5.02
CA ALA A 173 18.69 16.02 3.80
C ALA A 173 19.57 14.75 3.72
N SER A 174 19.62 13.91 4.78
CA SER A 174 20.41 12.68 4.77
C SER A 174 19.53 11.49 4.36
N PRO A 175 19.86 10.73 3.30
CA PRO A 175 19.14 9.50 2.94
C PRO A 175 19.13 8.47 4.06
N ALA A 176 20.14 8.48 4.93
CA ALA A 176 20.21 7.61 6.11
C ALA A 176 19.17 7.98 7.19
N CYS A 177 18.47 9.12 7.04
CA CYS A 177 17.63 9.71 8.08
C CYS A 177 16.24 10.15 7.60
N GLY A 178 15.90 10.13 6.31
CA GLY A 178 14.55 10.47 5.83
C GLY A 178 13.55 9.34 6.00
N ALA A 179 13.59 8.72 7.17
CA ALA A 179 12.43 8.05 7.70
C ALA A 179 11.25 9.03 7.70
N ALA A 180 10.12 8.53 7.23
CA ALA A 180 8.89 9.26 7.14
C ALA A 180 7.77 8.47 7.80
N VAL A 181 6.72 9.17 8.19
CA VAL A 181 5.50 8.59 8.75
C VAL A 181 4.32 9.24 8.05
N HIS A 182 3.35 8.44 7.62
CA HIS A 182 2.15 8.98 6.99
C HIS A 182 1.42 9.93 7.94
N ARG A 183 1.01 11.05 7.38
CA ARG A 183 0.13 12.04 7.97
C ARG A 183 -0.74 12.59 6.85
N ASP A 184 -1.65 11.76 6.36
CA ASP A 184 -2.58 12.13 5.30
C ASP A 184 -4.02 11.74 5.71
N PRO A 185 -4.70 12.59 6.50
CA PRO A 185 -6.05 12.30 6.96
C PRO A 185 -7.07 12.21 5.81
N ALA A 186 -6.83 12.89 4.69
CA ALA A 186 -7.70 12.79 3.51
C ALA A 186 -7.66 11.39 2.89
N ALA A 187 -6.51 10.73 2.93
CA ALA A 187 -6.33 9.32 2.57
C ALA A 187 -6.57 8.34 3.74
N GLY A 188 -6.95 8.82 4.93
CA GLY A 188 -7.10 8.00 6.14
C GLY A 188 -5.79 7.47 6.74
N LEU A 189 -4.64 8.04 6.36
CA LEU A 189 -3.30 7.62 6.77
C LEU A 189 -2.78 8.48 7.94
N VAL A 190 -3.36 8.30 9.12
CA VAL A 190 -3.05 9.07 10.36
C VAL A 190 -2.02 8.39 11.27
N CYS A 191 -0.96 7.87 10.65
CA CYS A 191 0.05 7.07 11.36
C CYS A 191 0.82 7.91 12.40
N TRP A 192 1.09 9.18 12.10
CA TRP A 192 1.82 10.07 13.00
C TRP A 192 1.05 10.29 14.31
N GLU A 193 -0.23 10.63 14.24
CA GLU A 193 -1.09 10.89 15.40
C GLU A 193 -1.22 9.62 16.26
N SER A 194 -1.31 8.45 15.64
CA SER A 194 -1.34 7.16 16.35
C SER A 194 -0.02 6.86 17.05
N TRP A 195 1.11 7.24 16.45
CA TRP A 195 2.43 6.97 16.98
C TRP A 195 2.89 8.00 18.02
N ARG A 196 2.51 9.27 17.83
CA ARG A 196 2.91 10.46 18.59
C ARG A 196 1.70 11.37 18.81
N PRO A 197 0.75 10.98 19.67
CA PRO A 197 -0.46 11.77 19.91
C PRO A 197 -0.15 13.17 20.48
N GLU A 198 0.98 13.33 21.17
CA GLU A 198 1.44 14.62 21.71
C GLU A 198 2.28 15.46 20.71
N GLY A 199 2.51 14.96 19.49
CA GLY A 199 3.33 15.64 18.47
C GLY A 199 4.84 15.72 18.74
N ARG A 200 5.33 15.21 19.88
CA ARG A 200 6.75 15.34 20.26
C ARG A 200 7.56 14.07 19.99
N LEU A 201 8.65 14.21 19.22
CA LEU A 201 9.62 13.13 19.02
C LEU A 201 10.74 13.23 20.06
N LYS A 202 10.63 12.47 21.16
CA LYS A 202 11.68 12.45 22.22
C LYS A 202 12.92 11.64 21.82
N ILE A 203 12.72 10.58 21.03
CA ILE A 203 13.75 9.64 20.59
C ILE A 203 13.64 9.45 19.08
N CYS A 204 14.76 9.58 18.38
CA CYS A 204 14.86 9.27 16.96
C CYS A 204 14.67 7.76 16.74
N PRO A 205 13.67 7.30 15.96
CA PRO A 205 13.43 5.87 15.73
C PRO A 205 14.53 5.21 14.89
N VAL A 206 15.27 6.01 14.10
CA VAL A 206 16.33 5.52 13.20
C VAL A 206 17.64 5.32 13.95
N LYS A 207 18.01 6.29 14.79
CA LYS A 207 19.29 6.32 15.50
C LYS A 207 19.18 5.86 16.95
N LEU A 208 17.97 5.74 17.49
CA LEU A 208 17.68 5.42 18.89
C LEU A 208 18.36 6.36 19.90
N VAL A 209 18.59 7.62 19.50
CA VAL A 209 19.15 8.68 20.34
C VAL A 209 18.11 9.76 20.62
N ALA A 210 18.27 10.48 21.73
CA ALA A 210 17.44 11.65 22.03
C ALA A 210 17.53 12.68 20.89
N VAL A 211 16.38 13.24 20.51
CA VAL A 211 16.35 14.37 19.58
C VAL A 211 16.83 15.60 20.35
N ARG A 212 17.83 16.31 19.81
CA ARG A 212 18.27 17.58 20.39
C ARG A 212 17.18 18.62 20.12
N GLU A 213 16.68 19.25 21.19
CA GLU A 213 15.78 20.42 21.10
C GLU A 213 16.52 21.64 20.54
#